data_AF-A0A937YH99-F1
#
_entry.id   AF-A0A937YH99-F1
#
_cell.length_a   1.000
_cell.length_b   1.000
_cell.length_c   1.000
_cell.angle_alpha   90.00
_cell.angle_beta   90.00
_cell.angle_gamma   90.00
#
_symmetry.space_group_name_H-M   'P 1'
#
loop_
_entity.id
_entity.type
_entity.pdbx_description
1 polymer ?
#
loop_
_entity_poly.entity_id
_entity_poly.type
_entity_poly.pdbx_seq_one_letter_code
_entity_poly.pdbx_strand_id
1 'polypeptide(L)'
;MVSAAAFALILAAGMALARAAGHRIEWKRGLVWGLAGFGAIQLAPALGLPPELPGTAAADLGARQGWWLLTAALTAAGLAWLAFMPRTWLKPLALVPILIPHLVGAPEPEHHGGLAPDSLATQYVYAALITNGVFWLILGALTAHLYGWFEKRRALG
;
A
#
# COMPACT_ATOMS: atom_id res chain seq x y z
N MET A 1 -8.08 -11.67 -9.53
CA MET A 1 -6.88 -12.46 -9.93
C MET A 1 -5.84 -11.60 -10.66
N VAL A 2 -6.22 -10.72 -11.61
CA VAL A 2 -5.27 -9.84 -12.32
C VAL A 2 -4.55 -8.84 -11.40
N SER A 3 -5.27 -8.15 -10.50
CA SER A 3 -4.66 -7.15 -9.60
C SER A 3 -3.61 -7.75 -8.66
N ALA A 4 -3.82 -8.98 -8.20
CA ALA A 4 -2.85 -9.67 -7.34
C ALA A 4 -1.53 -9.95 -8.07
N ALA A 5 -1.58 -10.34 -9.35
CA ALA A 5 -0.39 -10.51 -10.18
C ALA A 5 0.33 -9.17 -10.40
N ALA A 6 -0.41 -8.08 -10.67
CA ALA A 6 0.17 -6.75 -10.82
C ALA A 6 0.89 -6.29 -9.54
N PHE A 7 0.25 -6.45 -8.37
CA PHE A 7 0.89 -6.13 -7.09
C PHE A 7 2.10 -7.02 -6.79
N ALA A 8 2.06 -8.30 -7.14
CA ALA A 8 3.21 -9.19 -7.02
C ALA A 8 4.39 -8.71 -7.88
N LEU A 9 4.13 -8.25 -9.11
CA LEU A 9 5.16 -7.71 -10.00
C LEU A 9 5.75 -6.39 -9.46
N ILE A 10 4.92 -5.50 -8.92
CA ILE A 10 5.40 -4.26 -8.28
C ILE A 10 6.30 -4.59 -7.09
N LEU A 11 5.89 -5.52 -6.23
CA LEU A 11 6.71 -6.00 -5.11
C LEU A 11 8.02 -6.63 -5.59
N ALA A 12 7.97 -7.48 -6.61
CA ALA A 12 9.15 -8.12 -7.17
C ALA A 12 10.13 -7.09 -7.76
N ALA A 13 9.63 -6.08 -8.47
CA ALA A 13 10.44 -4.98 -9.00
C ALA A 13 11.10 -4.17 -7.87
N GLY A 14 10.35 -3.81 -6.83
CA GLY A 14 10.88 -3.13 -5.66
C GLY A 14 11.97 -3.94 -4.94
N MET A 15 11.75 -5.24 -4.74
CA MET A 15 12.74 -6.15 -4.16
C MET A 15 13.99 -6.27 -5.03
N ALA A 16 13.85 -6.31 -6.36
CA ALA A 16 14.98 -6.34 -7.28
C ALA A 16 15.83 -5.06 -7.18
N LEU A 17 15.20 -3.89 -7.12
CA LEU A 17 15.89 -2.60 -6.93
C LEU A 17 16.61 -2.55 -5.58
N ALA A 18 15.97 -3.00 -4.51
CA ALA A 18 16.59 -3.04 -3.19
C ALA A 18 17.81 -3.97 -3.14
N ARG A 19 17.73 -5.12 -3.82
CA ARG A 19 18.85 -6.04 -3.99
C ARG A 19 20.00 -5.40 -4.76
N ALA A 20 19.71 -4.70 -5.85
CA ALA A 20 20.71 -3.94 -6.59
C ALA A 20 21.40 -2.87 -5.71
N ALA A 21 20.66 -2.29 -4.77
CA ALA A 21 21.18 -1.39 -3.73
C ALA A 21 21.84 -2.12 -2.54
N GLY A 22 22.16 -3.42 -2.65
CA GLY A 22 22.88 -4.20 -1.65
C GLY A 22 22.03 -4.80 -0.52
N HIS A 23 20.69 -4.71 -0.59
CA HIS A 23 19.82 -5.28 0.44
C HIS A 23 19.58 -6.77 0.21
N ARG A 24 19.56 -7.55 1.29
CA ARG A 24 19.18 -8.97 1.22
C ARG A 24 17.67 -9.11 1.02
N ILE A 25 17.25 -10.09 0.23
CA ILE A 25 15.83 -10.46 0.05
C ILE A 25 15.62 -11.80 0.73
N GLU A 26 14.85 -11.79 1.82
CA GLU A 26 14.48 -12.94 2.62
C GLU A 26 12.98 -12.87 2.92
N TRP A 27 12.35 -14.00 3.26
CA TRP A 27 10.90 -14.04 3.48
C TRP A 27 10.42 -13.04 4.57
N LYS A 28 11.21 -12.82 5.63
CA LYS A 28 10.91 -11.83 6.68
C LYS A 28 10.88 -10.40 6.13
N ARG A 29 11.80 -10.08 5.21
CA ARG A 29 11.81 -8.79 4.51
C ARG A 29 10.67 -8.71 3.51
N GLY A 30 10.25 -9.83 2.94
CA GLY A 30 9.01 -9.96 2.17
C GLY A 30 7.78 -9.48 2.92
N LEU A 31 7.65 -9.79 4.21
CA LEU A 31 6.56 -9.26 5.05
C LEU A 31 6.62 -7.73 5.17
N VAL A 32 7.81 -7.15 5.33
CA VAL A 32 7.98 -5.69 5.38
C VAL A 32 7.60 -5.04 4.06
N TRP A 33 7.98 -5.64 2.93
CA TRP A 33 7.55 -5.21 1.60
C TRP A 33 6.03 -5.29 1.43
N GLY A 34 5.41 -6.38 1.90
CA GLY A 34 3.95 -6.53 1.94
C GLY A 34 3.28 -5.43 2.75
N LEU A 35 3.76 -5.17 3.97
CA LEU A 35 3.26 -4.09 4.82
C LEU A 35 3.44 -2.70 4.20
N ALA A 36 4.56 -2.45 3.53
CA ALA A 36 4.80 -1.19 2.83
C ALA A 36 3.82 -1.01 1.66
N GLY A 37 3.57 -2.08 0.88
CA GLY A 37 2.58 -2.07 -0.20
C GLY A 37 1.16 -1.87 0.31
N PHE A 38 0.77 -2.56 1.39
CA PHE A 38 -0.51 -2.34 2.07
C PHE A 38 -0.65 -0.89 2.56
N GLY A 39 0.39 -0.40 3.22
CA GLY A 39 0.50 0.98 3.74
C GLY A 39 0.23 2.02 2.66
N ALA A 40 0.94 1.90 1.54
CA ALA A 40 0.83 2.85 0.44
C ALA A 40 -0.47 2.74 -0.35
N ILE A 41 -0.90 1.52 -0.71
CA ILE A 41 -1.99 1.33 -1.67
C ILE A 41 -3.36 1.32 -1.00
N GLN A 42 -3.47 0.92 0.27
CA GLN A 42 -4.77 0.72 0.92
C GLN A 42 -4.91 1.44 2.25
N LEU A 43 -3.95 1.30 3.16
CA LEU A 43 -4.11 1.85 4.51
C LEU A 43 -4.11 3.38 4.51
N ALA A 44 -3.10 4.03 3.94
CA ALA A 44 -3.03 5.48 3.91
C ALA A 44 -4.21 6.09 3.13
N PRO A 45 -4.55 5.65 1.91
CA PRO A 45 -5.75 6.15 1.24
C PRO A 45 -7.04 5.94 2.04
N ALA A 46 -7.20 4.79 2.73
CA ALA A 46 -8.39 4.51 3.52
C ALA A 46 -8.59 5.46 4.72
N LEU A 47 -7.56 6.17 5.17
CA LEU A 47 -7.69 7.19 6.21
C LEU A 47 -8.47 8.42 5.74
N GLY A 48 -8.47 8.71 4.44
CA GLY A 48 -9.25 9.81 3.86
C GLY A 48 -10.44 9.34 3.05
N LEU A 49 -10.30 8.22 2.33
CA LEU A 49 -11.34 7.60 1.51
C LEU A 49 -11.56 6.14 1.98
N PRO A 50 -12.29 5.94 3.09
CA PRO A 50 -12.52 4.60 3.62
C PRO A 50 -13.28 3.72 2.61
N PRO A 51 -13.13 2.39 2.65
CA PRO A 51 -13.93 1.49 1.82
C PRO A 51 -15.43 1.70 2.06
N GLU A 52 -16.17 1.95 0.99
CA GLU A 52 -17.60 2.25 1.05
C GLU A 52 -18.47 1.07 0.63
N LEU A 53 -19.68 0.96 1.20
CA LEU A 53 -20.68 -0.01 0.78
C LEU A 53 -21.34 0.40 -0.54
N PRO A 54 -21.87 -0.54 -1.34
CA PRO A 54 -22.66 -0.20 -2.51
C PRO A 54 -23.85 0.71 -2.13
N GLY A 55 -24.03 1.82 -2.85
CA GLY A 55 -25.13 2.75 -2.63
C GLY A 55 -24.84 3.86 -1.60
N THR A 56 -23.59 4.06 -1.19
CA THR A 56 -23.15 5.28 -0.49
C THR A 56 -23.13 6.47 -1.43
N ALA A 57 -23.57 7.63 -0.93
CA ALA A 57 -23.33 8.89 -1.60
C ALA A 57 -21.84 9.18 -1.57
N ALA A 58 -21.27 9.45 -2.74
CA ALA A 58 -19.83 9.51 -2.91
C ALA A 58 -19.41 10.74 -3.70
N ALA A 59 -18.24 11.28 -3.38
CA ALA A 59 -17.65 12.40 -4.11
C ALA A 59 -17.36 12.01 -5.57
N ASP A 60 -17.11 13.03 -6.41
CA ASP A 60 -16.71 12.84 -7.79
C ASP A 60 -15.62 11.75 -7.92
N LEU A 61 -15.85 10.81 -8.84
CA LEU A 61 -14.99 9.65 -8.98
C LEU A 61 -13.57 10.06 -9.41
N GLY A 62 -13.46 11.04 -10.31
CA GLY A 62 -12.17 11.54 -10.79
C GLY A 62 -11.36 12.18 -9.67
N ALA A 63 -12.00 13.00 -8.83
CA ALA A 63 -11.38 13.61 -7.66
C ALA A 63 -10.87 12.54 -6.67
N ARG A 64 -11.68 11.52 -6.37
CA ARG A 64 -11.28 10.42 -5.47
C ARG A 64 -10.12 9.60 -6.04
N GLN A 65 -10.16 9.27 -7.33
CA GLN A 65 -9.07 8.55 -8.00
C GLN A 65 -7.77 9.36 -8.00
N GLY A 66 -7.84 10.66 -8.28
CA GLY A 66 -6.69 11.56 -8.23
C GLY A 66 -6.08 11.65 -6.83
N TRP A 67 -6.92 11.85 -5.81
CA TRP A 67 -6.47 11.90 -4.42
C TRP A 67 -5.89 10.56 -3.95
N TRP A 68 -6.51 9.44 -4.33
CA TRP A 68 -6.01 8.10 -4.03
C TRP A 68 -4.63 7.86 -4.65
N LEU A 69 -4.46 8.19 -5.94
CA LEU A 69 -3.18 8.03 -6.64
C LEU A 69 -2.09 8.89 -6.01
N LEU A 70 -2.40 10.15 -5.67
CA LEU A 70 -1.48 11.05 -4.99
C LEU A 70 -1.05 10.50 -3.62
N THR A 71 -2.03 10.06 -2.81
CA THR A 71 -1.78 9.49 -1.48
C THR A 71 -0.92 8.24 -1.57
N ALA A 72 -1.22 7.35 -2.51
CA ALA A 72 -0.47 6.13 -2.75
C ALA A 72 0.97 6.42 -3.18
N ALA A 73 1.17 7.33 -4.14
CA ALA A 73 2.48 7.69 -4.66
C ALA A 73 3.35 8.36 -3.57
N LEU A 74 2.80 9.33 -2.84
CA LEU A 74 3.54 10.03 -1.78
C LEU A 74 3.85 9.12 -0.60
N THR A 75 2.93 8.22 -0.23
CA THR A 75 3.19 7.24 0.83
C THR A 75 4.27 6.26 0.41
N ALA A 76 4.22 5.73 -0.81
CA ALA A 76 5.27 4.86 -1.35
C ALA A 76 6.63 5.56 -1.39
N ALA A 77 6.69 6.83 -1.80
CA ALA A 77 7.91 7.64 -1.81
C ALA A 77 8.47 7.87 -0.40
N GLY A 78 7.62 8.20 0.59
CA GLY A 78 8.02 8.35 1.98
C GLY A 78 8.55 7.03 2.59
N LEU A 79 7.88 5.91 2.34
CA LEU A 79 8.35 4.59 2.78
C LEU A 79 9.68 4.20 2.13
N ALA A 80 9.84 4.47 0.84
CA ALA A 80 11.11 4.25 0.13
C ALA A 80 12.24 5.12 0.71
N TRP A 81 11.97 6.39 1.01
CA TRP A 81 12.91 7.27 1.70
C TRP A 81 13.31 6.66 3.05
N LEU A 82 12.36 6.25 3.89
CA LEU A 82 12.66 5.62 5.19
C LEU A 82 13.53 4.37 5.06
N ALA A 83 13.25 3.54 4.06
CA ALA A 83 13.93 2.28 3.81
C ALA A 83 15.36 2.46 3.30
N PHE A 84 15.57 3.38 2.35
CA PHE A 84 16.82 3.49 1.60
C PHE A 84 17.70 4.68 1.99
N MET A 85 17.23 5.62 2.83
CA MET A 85 18.03 6.77 3.25
C MET A 85 19.16 6.37 4.22
N PRO A 86 20.45 6.55 3.85
CA PRO A 86 21.57 6.16 4.70
C PRO A 86 21.75 7.09 5.91
N ARG A 87 21.39 8.37 5.76
CA ARG A 87 21.50 9.38 6.82
C ARG A 87 20.28 9.29 7.73
N THR A 88 20.46 8.70 8.92
CA THR A 88 19.38 8.49 9.90
C THR A 88 18.69 9.78 10.33
N TRP A 89 19.41 10.89 10.42
CA TRP A 89 18.84 12.20 10.77
C TRP A 89 17.91 12.78 9.68
N LEU A 90 18.01 12.32 8.43
CA LEU A 90 17.10 12.70 7.33
C LEU A 90 15.85 11.81 7.27
N LYS A 91 15.78 10.72 8.03
CA LYS A 91 14.62 9.80 8.00
C LYS A 91 13.33 10.44 8.50
N PRO A 92 13.31 11.28 9.54
CA PRO A 92 12.07 11.94 9.97
C PRO A 92 11.39 12.77 8.87
N LEU A 93 12.16 13.34 7.93
CA LEU A 93 11.62 14.11 6.81
C LEU A 93 10.79 13.27 5.83
N ALA A 94 10.93 11.95 5.86
CA ALA A 94 10.12 11.05 5.05
C ALA A 94 8.63 11.02 5.48
N LEU A 95 8.31 11.51 6.68
CA LEU A 95 6.92 11.69 7.10
C LEU A 95 6.24 12.84 6.34
N VAL A 96 6.99 13.82 5.86
CA VAL A 96 6.45 14.98 5.15
C VAL A 96 5.61 14.55 3.93
N PRO A 97 6.13 13.76 2.96
CA PRO A 97 5.32 13.31 1.84
C PRO A 97 4.12 12.46 2.28
N ILE A 98 4.27 11.62 3.32
CA ILE A 98 3.17 10.78 3.82
C ILE A 98 2.02 11.64 4.36
N LEU A 99 2.33 12.75 5.03
CA LEU A 99 1.32 13.60 5.66
C LEU A 99 0.65 14.58 4.69
N ILE A 100 1.31 14.98 3.60
CA ILE A 100 0.80 15.98 2.65
C ILE A 100 -0.65 15.69 2.18
N PRO A 101 -1.00 14.48 1.70
CA PRO A 101 -2.37 14.21 1.23
C PRO A 101 -3.43 14.36 2.33
N HIS A 102 -3.06 14.03 3.57
CA HIS A 102 -3.95 14.11 4.72
C HIS A 102 -4.15 15.54 5.20
N LEU A 103 -3.17 16.42 5.00
CA LEU A 103 -3.29 17.85 5.27
C LEU A 103 -4.14 18.57 4.23
N VAL A 104 -4.10 18.11 2.96
CA VAL A 104 -4.97 18.63 1.89
C VAL A 104 -6.43 18.21 2.12
N GLY A 105 -6.65 17.04 2.71
CA GLY A 105 -7.98 16.47 2.94
C GLY A 105 -8.47 15.68 1.73
N ALA A 106 -9.30 14.66 2.00
CA ALA A 106 -9.90 13.85 0.95
C ALA A 106 -11.14 14.54 0.35
N PRO A 107 -11.49 14.27 -0.92
CA PRO A 107 -12.72 14.78 -1.52
C PRO A 107 -13.96 14.24 -0.80
N GLU A 108 -14.83 15.14 -0.36
CA GLU A 108 -16.10 14.81 0.31
C GLU A 108 -17.30 14.86 -0.65
N PRO A 109 -18.35 14.06 -0.42
CA PRO A 109 -19.57 14.11 -1.20
C PRO A 109 -20.36 15.39 -0.92
N GLU A 110 -21.01 15.94 -1.94
CA GLU A 110 -21.89 17.12 -1.78
C GLU A 110 -23.07 16.85 -0.84
N HIS A 111 -23.54 15.60 -0.80
CA HIS A 111 -24.59 15.14 0.10
C HIS A 111 -24.11 13.90 0.84
N HIS A 112 -24.17 13.94 2.16
CA HIS A 112 -23.89 12.78 3.00
C HIS A 112 -25.13 11.88 3.06
N GLY A 113 -24.96 10.60 2.76
CA GLY A 113 -26.06 9.64 2.83
C GLY A 113 -25.64 8.23 2.45
N GLY A 114 -26.25 7.24 3.08
CA GLY A 114 -26.06 5.83 2.78
C GLY A 114 -27.34 5.06 3.03
N LEU A 115 -27.63 4.08 2.17
CA LEU A 115 -28.78 3.19 2.34
C LEU A 115 -28.60 2.18 3.49
N ALA A 116 -27.36 1.97 3.91
CA ALA A 116 -26.99 0.99 4.92
C ALA A 116 -26.78 1.62 6.31
N PRO A 117 -27.10 0.91 7.40
CA PRO A 117 -26.75 1.33 8.76
C PRO A 117 -25.25 1.57 8.96
N ASP A 118 -24.90 2.59 9.75
CA ASP A 118 -23.51 2.98 10.04
C ASP A 118 -22.68 1.85 10.67
N SER A 119 -23.33 0.97 11.44
CA SER A 119 -22.69 -0.21 12.03
C SER A 119 -22.18 -1.19 10.97
N LEU A 120 -22.90 -1.35 9.85
CA LEU A 120 -22.46 -2.18 8.73
C LEU A 120 -21.33 -1.51 7.94
N ALA A 121 -21.39 -0.20 7.76
CA ALA A 121 -20.30 0.54 7.10
C ALA A 121 -18.99 0.39 7.89
N THR A 122 -19.06 0.54 9.21
CA THR A 122 -17.91 0.35 10.11
C THR A 122 -17.35 -1.08 10.04
N GLN A 123 -18.22 -2.10 10.10
CA GLN A 123 -17.80 -3.50 9.97
C GLN A 123 -17.14 -3.78 8.62
N TYR A 124 -17.67 -3.19 7.54
CA TYR A 124 -17.10 -3.32 6.21
C TYR A 124 -15.70 -2.73 6.12
N VAL A 125 -15.47 -1.53 6.66
CA VAL A 125 -14.14 -0.90 6.70
C VAL A 125 -13.13 -1.82 7.40
N TYR A 126 -13.47 -2.34 8.59
CA TYR A 126 -12.58 -3.25 9.30
C TYR A 126 -12.33 -4.55 8.54
N ALA A 127 -13.39 -5.18 8.03
CA ALA A 127 -13.29 -6.43 7.28
C ALA A 127 -12.42 -6.25 6.02
N ALA A 128 -12.62 -5.15 5.29
CA ALA A 128 -11.84 -4.82 4.11
C ALA A 128 -10.36 -4.59 4.46
N LEU A 129 -10.06 -3.77 5.47
CA LEU A 129 -8.68 -3.47 5.87
C LEU A 129 -7.95 -4.70 6.39
N ILE A 130 -8.59 -5.53 7.22
CA ILE A 130 -7.98 -6.76 7.76
C ILE A 130 -7.71 -7.75 6.63
N THR A 131 -8.70 -8.02 5.78
CA THR A 131 -8.57 -8.96 4.65
C THR A 131 -7.43 -8.52 3.73
N ASN A 132 -7.39 -7.22 3.41
CA ASN A 132 -6.34 -6.65 2.59
C ASN A 132 -4.96 -6.68 3.25
N GLY A 133 -4.87 -6.40 4.54
CA GLY A 133 -3.61 -6.50 5.29
C GLY A 133 -3.05 -7.92 5.27
N VAL A 134 -3.89 -8.93 5.52
CA VAL A 134 -3.53 -10.35 5.43
C VAL A 134 -3.10 -10.71 4.00
N PHE A 135 -3.86 -10.28 2.99
CA PHE A 135 -3.51 -10.49 1.59
C PHE A 135 -2.12 -9.95 1.26
N TRP A 136 -1.81 -8.71 1.63
CA TRP A 136 -0.52 -8.07 1.34
C TRP A 136 0.65 -8.73 2.08
N LEU A 137 0.44 -9.19 3.31
CA LEU A 137 1.45 -9.96 4.06
C LEU A 137 1.79 -11.27 3.37
N ILE A 138 0.75 -12.04 2.98
CA ILE A 138 0.92 -13.30 2.24
C ILE A 138 1.61 -13.04 0.91
N LEU A 139 1.16 -12.02 0.16
CA LEU A 139 1.72 -11.64 -1.13
C LEU A 139 3.21 -11.29 -1.00
N GLY A 140 3.57 -10.43 -0.04
CA GLY A 140 4.96 -10.05 0.20
C GLY A 140 5.86 -11.23 0.58
N ALA A 141 5.38 -12.13 1.44
CA ALA A 141 6.10 -13.34 1.83
C ALA A 141 6.31 -14.30 0.65
N LEU A 142 5.25 -14.58 -0.11
CA LEU A 142 5.30 -15.46 -1.28
C LEU A 142 6.20 -14.89 -2.38
N THR A 143 6.08 -13.59 -2.69
CA THR A 143 6.92 -12.94 -3.69
C THR A 143 8.40 -13.02 -3.30
N ALA A 144 8.76 -12.72 -2.05
CA ALA A 144 10.15 -12.84 -1.59
C ALA A 144 10.66 -14.29 -1.60
N HIS A 145 9.81 -15.25 -1.23
CA HIS A 145 10.15 -16.67 -1.25
C HIS A 145 10.42 -17.16 -2.68
N LEU A 146 9.51 -16.88 -3.62
CA LEU A 146 9.65 -17.24 -5.02
C LEU A 146 10.87 -16.56 -5.66
N TYR A 147 11.09 -15.28 -5.37
CA TYR A 147 12.26 -14.55 -5.83
C TYR A 147 13.56 -15.26 -5.41
N GLY A 148 13.69 -15.61 -4.13
CA GLY A 148 14.85 -16.34 -3.62
C GLY A 148 15.01 -17.75 -4.21
N TRP A 149 13.90 -18.43 -4.51
CA TRP A 149 13.93 -19.74 -5.16
C TRP A 149 14.44 -19.66 -6.61
N PHE A 150 13.98 -18.68 -7.39
CA PHE A 150 14.45 -18.47 -8.77
C PHE A 150 15.94 -18.12 -8.81
N GLU A 151 16.42 -17.29 -7.88
CA GLU A 151 17.84 -16.93 -7.78
C GLU A 151 18.71 -18.15 -7.48
N LYS A 152 18.29 -19.03 -6.55
CA LYS A 152 19.01 -20.28 -6.26
C LYS A 152 19.09 -21.17 -7.50
N ARG A 153 18.02 -21.26 -8.29
CA ARG A 153 18.01 -22.06 -9.53
C ARG A 153 18.92 -21.48 -10.61
N ARG A 154 18.97 -20.16 -10.76
CA ARG A 154 19.89 -19.49 -11.70
C ARG A 154 21.35 -19.70 -11.35
N ALA A 155 21.69 -19.87 -10.08
CA ALA A 155 23.07 -20.11 -9.64
C ALA A 155 23.55 -21.56 -9.85
N LEU A 156 22.65 -22.48 -10.22
CA LEU A 156 22.93 -23.92 -10.34
C LEU A 156 23.02 -24.41 -11.80
N GLY A 157 22.77 -23.53 -12.79
CA GLY A 157 22.87 -23.83 -14.22
C GLY A 157 23.80 -22.86 -14.92
#